data_AF-A0A690LSZ8-F1
#
_entry.id   AF-A0A690LSZ8-F1
#
_cell.length_a   1.000
_cell.length_b   1.000
_cell.length_c   1.000
_cell.angle_alpha   90.00
_cell.angle_beta   90.00
_cell.angle_gamma   90.00
#
_symmetry.space_group_name_H-M   'P 1'
#
loop_
_entity.id
_entity.type
_entity.pdbx_description
1 polymer ?
#
loop_
_entity_poly.entity_id
_entity_poly.type
_entity_poly.pdbx_seq_one_letter_code
_entity_poly.pdbx_strand_id
1 'polypeptide(L)' 'MKTLEDIKAMSFEEKMQIQKQLFDFISNNDLENVKNLLKDYPIKESFYEAHFTYHHNNEDYELSLFDPAASLLRAAFACE' A
#
# COMPACT_ATOMS: atom_id res chain seq x y z
N MET A 1 -13.83 0.53 5.64
CA MET A 1 -12.80 1.60 5.65
C MET A 1 -12.02 1.59 6.95
N LYS A 2 -10.72 1.36 6.86
CA LYS A 2 -9.73 1.33 7.94
C LYS A 2 -9.26 2.75 8.26
N THR A 3 -9.03 3.01 9.53
CA THR A 3 -8.38 4.23 10.02
C THR A 3 -6.86 4.08 10.05
N LEU A 4 -6.14 5.19 10.23
CA LEU A 4 -4.68 5.14 10.44
C LEU A 4 -4.29 4.21 11.60
N GLU A 5 -5.03 4.27 12.71
CA GLU A 5 -4.76 3.44 13.88
C GLU A 5 -5.02 1.96 13.61
N ASP A 6 -6.06 1.62 12.83
CA ASP A 6 -6.28 0.25 12.40
C ASP A 6 -5.12 -0.28 11.55
N ILE A 7 -4.57 0.55 10.66
CA ILE A 7 -3.45 0.14 9.80
C ILE A 7 -2.15 0.04 10.60
N LYS A 8 -1.88 0.97 11.54
CA LYS A 8 -0.71 0.89 12.42
C LYS A 8 -0.72 -0.39 13.26
N ALA A 9 -1.90 -0.80 13.75
CA ALA A 9 -2.09 -2.00 14.54
C ALA A 9 -1.88 -3.31 13.76
N MET A 10 -1.86 -3.28 12.42
CA MET A 10 -1.53 -4.45 11.61
C MET A 10 -0.07 -4.89 11.84
N SER A 11 0.13 -6.20 11.89
CA SER A 11 1.47 -6.79 11.85
C SER A 11 2.20 -6.43 10.56
N PHE A 12 3.53 -6.50 10.59
CA PHE A 12 4.34 -6.27 9.40
C PHE A 12 3.97 -7.25 8.26
N GLU A 13 3.69 -8.52 8.59
CA GLU A 13 3.29 -9.53 7.60
C GLU A 13 1.96 -9.16 6.93
N GLU A 14 0.95 -8.76 7.70
CA GLU A 14 -0.34 -8.31 7.14
C GLU A 14 -0.17 -7.08 6.23
N LYS A 15 0.68 -6.13 6.62
CA LYS A 15 1.01 -4.93 5.80
C LYS A 15 1.65 -5.34 4.47
N MET A 16 2.59 -6.29 4.48
CA MET A 16 3.23 -6.80 3.27
C MET A 16 2.26 -7.59 2.38
N GLN A 17 1.38 -8.39 2.97
CA GLN A 17 0.38 -9.16 2.22
C GLN A 17 -0.60 -8.23 1.49
N ILE A 18 -1.15 -7.21 2.15
CA ILE A 18 -2.09 -6.29 1.51
C ILE A 18 -1.39 -5.42 0.45
N GLN A 19 -0.13 -5.02 0.68
CA GLN A 19 0.66 -4.30 -0.33
C GLN A 19 0.87 -5.15 -1.57
N LYS A 20 1.25 -6.42 -1.39
CA LYS A 20 1.37 -7.39 -2.49
C LYS A 20 0.06 -7.55 -3.25
N GLN A 21 -1.07 -7.69 -2.55
CA GLN A 21 -2.39 -7.79 -3.17
C GLN A 21 -2.73 -6.57 -4.05
N LEU A 22 -2.53 -5.36 -3.54
CA LEU A 22 -2.74 -4.15 -4.34
C LEU A 22 -1.86 -4.14 -5.59
N PHE A 23 -0.57 -4.45 -5.44
CA PHE A 23 0.36 -4.48 -6.57
C PHE A 23 0.03 -5.57 -7.59
N ASP A 24 -0.44 -6.73 -7.15
CA ASP A 24 -0.90 -7.80 -8.03
C ASP A 24 -2.15 -7.33 -8.81
N PHE A 25 -3.11 -6.66 -8.18
CA PHE A 25 -4.28 -6.10 -8.89
C PHE A 25 -3.89 -5.03 -9.91
N ILE A 26 -3.00 -4.10 -9.54
CA ILE A 26 -2.50 -3.07 -10.46
C ILE A 26 -1.78 -3.71 -11.64
N SER A 27 -0.87 -4.66 -11.38
CA SER A 27 -0.04 -5.29 -12.43
C SER A 27 -0.87 -6.12 -13.41
N ASN A 28 -2.04 -6.61 -13.00
CA ASN A 28 -2.99 -7.32 -13.86
C ASN A 28 -4.05 -6.42 -14.50
N ASN A 29 -3.95 -5.09 -14.32
CA ASN A 29 -4.96 -4.12 -14.74
C ASN A 29 -6.38 -4.45 -14.22
N ASP A 30 -6.47 -5.05 -13.04
CA ASP A 30 -7.73 -5.45 -12.40
C ASP A 30 -8.34 -4.26 -11.65
N LEU A 31 -8.91 -3.34 -12.43
CA LEU A 31 -9.48 -2.10 -11.90
C LEU A 31 -10.63 -2.32 -10.92
N GLU A 32 -11.37 -3.43 -11.04
CA GLU A 32 -12.47 -3.74 -10.13
C GLU A 32 -11.94 -4.07 -8.74
N ASN A 33 -10.93 -4.95 -8.66
CA ASN A 33 -10.34 -5.33 -7.38
C ASN A 33 -9.48 -4.22 -6.76
N VAL A 34 -8.81 -3.38 -7.57
CA VAL A 34 -8.19 -2.13 -7.05
C VAL A 34 -9.23 -1.26 -6.37
N LYS A 35 -10.35 -0.97 -7.03
CA LYS A 35 -11.42 -0.14 -6.45
C LYS A 35 -12.03 -0.77 -5.21
N ASN A 36 -12.22 -2.08 -5.21
CA ASN A 36 -12.80 -2.79 -4.06
C ASN A 36 -11.86 -2.73 -2.84
N LEU A 37 -10.56 -2.96 -3.03
CA LEU A 37 -9.58 -2.86 -1.95
C LEU A 37 -9.54 -1.44 -1.36
N LEU A 38 -9.52 -0.41 -2.21
CA LEU A 38 -9.43 0.99 -1.77
C LEU A 38 -10.69 1.52 -1.06
N LYS A 39 -11.83 0.80 -1.09
CA LYS A 39 -12.98 1.11 -0.21
C LYS A 39 -12.64 0.87 1.25
N ASP A 40 -11.80 -0.13 1.52
CA ASP A 40 -11.36 -0.46 2.86
C ASP A 40 -10.07 0.24 3.26
N TYR A 41 -9.26 0.67 2.29
CA TYR A 41 -8.00 1.38 2.53
C TYR A 41 -8.04 2.78 1.91
N PRO A 42 -8.51 3.79 2.64
CA PRO A 42 -8.65 5.15 2.11
C PRO A 42 -7.27 5.75 1.77
N ILE A 43 -7.27 6.61 0.75
CA ILE A 43 -6.04 7.09 0.11
C ILE A 43 -5.14 7.87 1.07
N LYS A 44 -5.70 8.79 1.87
CA LYS A 44 -4.94 9.67 2.75
C LYS A 44 -4.13 8.85 3.75
N GLU A 45 -4.81 7.97 4.46
CA GLU A 45 -4.23 7.10 5.47
C GLU A 45 -3.24 6.15 4.80
N SER A 46 -3.68 5.38 3.80
CA SER A 46 -2.92 4.24 3.28
C SER A 46 -1.69 4.61 2.44
N PHE A 47 -1.71 5.74 1.71
CA PHE A 47 -0.64 6.12 0.79
C PHE A 47 0.30 7.21 1.32
N TYR A 48 -0.19 8.09 2.19
CA TYR A 48 0.54 9.32 2.54
C TYR A 48 0.90 9.42 4.03
N GLU A 49 0.18 8.74 4.91
CA GLU A 49 0.51 8.71 6.33
C GLU A 49 1.50 7.57 6.63
N ALA A 50 2.36 7.78 7.63
CA ALA A 50 3.35 6.79 8.06
C ALA A 50 2.71 5.76 8.99
N HIS A 51 3.04 4.48 8.79
CA HIS A 51 2.43 3.36 9.52
C HIS A 51 3.44 2.49 10.26
N PHE A 52 4.71 2.54 9.87
CA PHE A 52 5.79 1.83 10.53
C PHE A 52 7.15 2.42 10.14
N THR A 53 8.06 2.34 11.09
CA THR A 53 9.48 2.63 10.89
C THR A 53 10.17 1.35 10.42
N TYR A 54 10.82 1.42 9.27
CA TYR A 54 11.67 0.37 8.73
C TYR A 54 13.13 0.72 8.99
N HIS A 55 13.82 -0.10 9.77
CA HIS A 55 15.22 0.09 10.12
C HIS A 55 16.12 -0.61 9.09
N HIS A 56 16.90 0.15 8.33
CA HIS A 56 17.83 -0.37 7.33
C HIS A 56 19.12 0.44 7.30
N ASN A 57 20.28 -0.23 7.32
CA ASN A 57 21.61 0.41 7.29
C ASN A 57 21.81 1.54 8.33
N ASN A 58 21.33 1.35 9.56
CA ASN A 58 21.33 2.36 10.64
C ASN A 58 20.51 3.62 10.36
N GLU A 59 19.61 3.56 9.38
CA GLU A 59 18.65 4.62 9.07
C GLU A 59 17.21 4.12 9.28
N ASP A 60 16.36 5.07 9.68
CA ASP A 60 14.95 4.85 9.97
C ASP A 60 14.13 5.44 8.83
N TYR A 61 13.37 4.58 8.16
CA TYR A 61 12.48 4.97 7.07
C TYR A 61 11.04 4.90 7.53
N GLU A 62 10.34 6.02 7.48
CA GLU A 62 8.88 6.05 7.71
C GLU A 62 8.16 5.64 6.43
N LEU A 63 7.46 4.50 6.48
CA LEU A 63 6.82 3.93 5.31
C LEU A 63 5.30 4.03 5.40
N SER A 64 4.69 4.40 4.27
CA SER A 64 3.27 4.26 4.05
C SER A 64 2.91 2.78 3.80
N LEU A 65 1.63 2.43 3.90
CA LEU A 65 1.18 1.07 3.62
C LEU A 65 1.35 0.76 2.12
N PHE A 66 0.97 1.73 1.29
CA PHE A 66 1.14 1.67 -0.15
C PHE A 66 2.04 2.80 -0.62
N ASP A 67 3.15 2.44 -1.27
CA ASP A 67 4.04 3.41 -1.90
C ASP A 67 3.35 4.01 -3.14
N PRO A 68 3.12 5.34 -3.20
CA PRO A 68 2.45 5.97 -4.34
C PRO A 68 3.24 5.85 -5.65
N ALA A 69 4.56 6.00 -5.59
CA ALA A 69 5.42 5.99 -6.77
C ALA A 69 5.49 4.59 -7.39
N ALA A 70 5.65 3.55 -6.58
CA ALA A 70 5.62 2.16 -7.00
C ALA A 70 4.25 1.78 -7.58
N SER A 71 3.15 2.25 -6.97
CA SER A 71 1.80 2.02 -7.47
C SER A 71 1.60 2.61 -8.87
N LEU A 72 2.01 3.86 -9.07
CA LEU A 72 1.92 4.53 -10.36
C LEU A 72 2.82 3.89 -11.42
N LEU A 73 4.05 3.54 -11.06
CA LEU A 73 4.99 2.88 -11.97
C LEU A 73 4.43 1.54 -12.47
N ARG A 74 3.86 0.72 -11.56
CA ARG A 74 3.21 -0.55 -11.93
C ARG A 74 2.01 -0.34 -12.84
N ALA A 75 1.18 0.67 -12.54
CA ALA A 75 0.03 0.98 -13.37
C ALA A 75 0.45 1.39 -14.79
N ALA A 76 1.55 2.14 -14.92
CA ALA A 76 2.10 2.51 -16.23
C ALA A 76 2.52 1.28 -17.05
N PHE A 77 3.21 0.31 -16.43
CA PHE A 77 3.60 -0.94 -17.11
C PHE A 77 2.41 -1.84 -17.46
N ALA A 78 1.34 -1.84 -16.66
CA ALA A 78 0.15 -2.63 -16.94
C ALA A 78 -0.71 -2.06 -18.09
N CYS A 79 -0.40 -0.85 -18.57
CA CYS A 79 -1.08 -0.19 -19.69
C CYS A 79 -0.41 -0.45 -21.06
N GLU A 80 0.72 -1.16 -21.10
CA GLU A 80 1.39 -1.62 -22.34
C GLU A 80 0.75 -2.91 -22.89
#